data_AF-A0A167N7P8-F1
#
_entry.id   AF-A0A167N7P8-F1
#
_cell.length_a   1.000
_cell.length_b   1.000
_cell.length_c   1.000
_cell.angle_alpha   90.00
_cell.angle_beta   90.00
_cell.angle_gamma   90.00
#
_symmetry.space_group_name_H-M   'P 1'
#
loop_
_entity.id
_entity.type
_entity.pdbx_description
1 polymer ?
#
loop_
_entity_poly.entity_id
_entity_poly.type
_entity_poly.pdbx_seq_one_letter_code
_entity_poly.pdbx_strand_id
1 'polypeptide(L)' 'GPLSAAAFESGMDAVDELKLLKAQVQEIARVCKGVAEGDLVTMIAIDVQGPVMSELKDSVNEMVGTLGKFA' A
#
# COMPACT_ATOMS: atom_id res chain seq x y z
N GLY A 1 -14.52 -5.59 -16.78
CA GLY A 1 -13.61 -4.56 -16.23
C GLY A 1 -12.27 -5.19 -15.89
N PRO A 2 -11.17 -4.41 -15.83
CA PRO A 2 -9.81 -4.94 -15.68
C PRO A 2 -9.61 -5.79 -14.40
N LEU A 3 -10.38 -5.52 -13.34
CA LEU A 3 -10.41 -6.34 -12.12
C LEU A 3 -11.01 -7.75 -12.33
N SER A 4 -11.93 -7.91 -13.28
CA SER A 4 -12.56 -9.20 -13.56
C SER A 4 -11.68 -10.14 -14.40
N ALA A 5 -10.66 -9.60 -15.07
CA ALA A 5 -9.72 -10.39 -15.86
C ALA A 5 -8.62 -11.02 -14.99
N ALA A 6 -8.18 -10.32 -13.93
CA ALA A 6 -7.22 -10.83 -12.96
C ALA A 6 -7.78 -12.00 -12.12
N ALA A 7 -9.09 -12.03 -11.90
CA ALA A 7 -9.76 -13.03 -11.06
C ALA A 7 -9.82 -14.45 -11.69
N PHE A 8 -9.66 -14.58 -13.01
CA PHE A 8 -9.81 -15.90 -13.67
C PHE A 8 -8.51 -16.69 -13.78
N GLU A 9 -7.33 -16.06 -13.64
CA GLU A 9 -6.04 -16.72 -13.90
C GLU A 9 -5.26 -17.18 -12.65
N SER A 10 -5.61 -16.77 -11.42
CA SER A 10 -4.76 -17.08 -10.24
C SER A 10 -5.21 -18.25 -9.37
N GLY A 11 -6.43 -18.76 -9.49
CA GLY A 11 -6.93 -19.82 -8.58
C GLY A 11 -6.91 -19.42 -7.09
N MET A 12 -6.92 -18.12 -6.79
CA MET A 12 -6.86 -17.58 -5.44
C MET A 12 -8.29 -17.40 -4.91
N ASP A 13 -8.59 -17.97 -3.75
CA ASP A 13 -9.91 -17.84 -3.13
C ASP A 13 -10.20 -16.37 -2.77
N ALA A 14 -11.46 -15.94 -2.86
CA ALA A 14 -11.88 -14.57 -2.53
C ALA A 14 -11.49 -14.14 -1.09
N VAL A 15 -11.37 -15.12 -0.17
CA VAL A 15 -10.88 -14.88 1.19
C VAL A 15 -9.38 -14.60 1.24
N ASP A 16 -8.60 -15.17 0.33
CA ASP A 16 -7.16 -14.95 0.25
C ASP A 16 -6.84 -13.64 -0.45
N GLU A 17 -7.63 -13.26 -1.45
CA GLU A 17 -7.60 -11.91 -2.03
C GLU A 17 -7.89 -10.85 -0.94
N LEU A 18 -8.96 -11.03 -0.15
CA LEU A 18 -9.28 -10.12 0.95
C LEU A 18 -8.15 -10.02 1.99
N LYS A 19 -7.51 -11.14 2.33
CA LYS A 19 -6.37 -11.15 3.27
C LYS A 19 -5.18 -10.37 2.72
N LEU A 20 -4.90 -10.49 1.43
CA LEU A 20 -3.82 -9.75 0.77
C LEU A 20 -4.09 -8.24 0.79
N LEU A 21 -5.30 -7.82 0.41
CA LEU A 21 -5.72 -6.42 0.48
C LEU A 21 -5.65 -5.88 1.92
N LYS A 22 -6.09 -6.67 2.91
CA LYS A 22 -5.99 -6.30 4.32
C LYS A 22 -4.54 -6.07 4.74
N ALA A 23 -3.62 -6.96 4.36
CA ALA A 23 -2.20 -6.82 4.66
C ALA A 23 -1.61 -5.55 4.02
N GLN A 24 -1.98 -5.26 2.76
CA GLN A 24 -1.54 -4.04 2.06
C GLN A 24 -2.00 -2.76 2.78
N VAL A 25 -3.27 -2.70 3.18
CA VAL A 25 -3.83 -1.55 3.91
C VAL A 25 -3.21 -1.40 5.30
N GLN A 26 -2.91 -2.51 5.99
CA GLN A 26 -2.25 -2.47 7.30
C GLN A 26 -0.83 -1.88 7.22
N GLU A 27 -0.06 -2.21 6.18
CA GLU A 27 1.28 -1.64 5.99
C GLU A 27 1.24 -0.14 5.70
N ILE A 28 0.28 0.31 4.87
CA ILE A 28 0.07 1.76 4.63
C ILE A 28 -0.26 2.48 5.94
N ALA A 29 -1.18 1.93 6.73
CA ALA A 29 -1.57 2.53 8.01
C ALA A 29 -0.38 2.61 8.98
N ARG A 30 0.51 1.62 8.98
CA ARG A 30 1.73 1.61 9.81
C ARG A 30 2.67 2.75 9.43
N VAL A 31 2.90 2.98 8.14
CA VAL A 31 3.75 4.09 7.66
C VAL A 31 3.12 5.43 8.00
N CYS A 32 1.83 5.62 7.75
CA CYS A 32 1.13 6.86 8.12
C CYS A 32 1.19 7.14 9.63
N LYS A 33 1.11 6.10 10.47
CA LYS A 33 1.27 6.25 11.91
C LYS A 33 2.70 6.67 12.28
N GLY A 34 3.71 6.05 11.66
CA GLY A 34 5.10 6.45 11.83
C GLY A 34 5.33 7.92 11.48
N VAL A 35 4.77 8.38 10.35
CA VAL A 35 4.81 9.80 9.93
C VAL A 35 4.20 10.70 10.99
N ALA A 36 3.06 10.33 11.56
CA ALA A 36 2.41 11.11 12.63
C ALA A 36 3.23 11.12 13.94
N GLU A 37 4.02 10.08 14.20
CA GLU A 37 4.95 9.99 15.33
C GLU A 37 6.31 10.68 15.04
N GLY A 38 6.51 11.21 13.83
CA GLY A 38 7.73 11.90 13.40
C GLY A 38 8.76 11.02 12.70
N ASP A 39 8.45 9.75 12.42
CA ASP A 39 9.26 8.86 11.60
C ASP A 39 9.00 9.13 10.13
N LEU A 40 9.90 9.90 9.52
CA LEU A 40 9.85 10.30 8.10
C LEU A 40 10.86 9.53 7.24
N VAL A 41 11.33 8.39 7.75
CA VAL A 41 12.31 7.53 7.06
C VAL A 41 11.65 6.24 6.59
N THR A 42 10.64 5.76 7.31
CA THR A 42 9.95 4.51 6.99
C THR A 42 9.04 4.67 5.78
N MET A 43 9.26 3.85 4.75
CA MET A 43 8.47 3.82 3.51
C MET A 43 7.80 2.46 3.32
N ILE A 44 6.73 2.44 2.51
CA ILE A 44 6.03 1.21 2.14
C ILE A 44 6.92 0.45 1.14
N ALA A 45 7.49 -0.68 1.57
CA ALA A 45 8.40 -1.50 0.78
C ALA A 45 7.72 -2.70 0.08
N ILE A 46 6.51 -3.07 0.51
CA ILE A 46 5.79 -4.21 -0.06
C ILE A 46 5.31 -3.94 -1.49
N ASP A 47 5.23 -5.00 -2.29
CA ASP A 47 4.59 -4.97 -3.59
C ASP A 47 3.06 -4.96 -3.41
N VAL A 48 2.40 -4.02 -4.07
CA VAL A 48 0.96 -3.81 -3.95
C VAL A 48 0.29 -4.16 -5.27
N GLN A 49 -0.82 -4.87 -5.17
CA GLN A 49 -1.56 -5.35 -6.34
C GLN A 49 -2.68 -4.37 -6.69
N GLY A 50 -2.77 -4.06 -7.99
CA GLY A 50 -3.80 -3.21 -8.53
C GLY A 50 -3.40 -1.73 -8.59
N PRO A 51 -3.90 -1.00 -9.61
CA PRO A 51 -3.45 0.36 -9.90
C PRO A 51 -3.71 1.32 -8.75
N VAL A 52 -4.86 1.19 -8.07
CA VAL A 52 -5.26 2.07 -6.97
C VAL A 52 -4.32 1.94 -5.76
N MET A 53 -3.93 0.71 -5.39
CA MET A 53 -3.01 0.53 -4.26
C MET A 53 -1.58 0.96 -4.59
N SER A 54 -1.15 0.83 -5.85
CA SER A 54 0.12 1.40 -6.30
C SER A 54 0.14 2.92 -6.17
N GLU A 55 -0.88 3.61 -6.68
CA GLU A 55 -0.98 5.07 -6.57
C GLU A 55 -1.01 5.54 -5.11
N LEU A 56 -1.73 4.81 -4.24
CA LEU A 56 -1.79 5.12 -2.81
C LEU A 56 -0.42 4.94 -2.13
N LYS A 57 0.27 3.83 -2.42
CA LYS A 57 1.63 3.57 -1.93
C LYS A 57 2.58 4.69 -2.34
N ASP A 58 2.57 5.07 -3.61
CA ASP A 58 3.47 6.10 -4.14
C ASP A 58 3.17 7.46 -3.51
N SER A 59 1.89 7.82 -3.38
CA SER A 59 1.48 9.07 -2.72
C SER A 59 1.93 9.14 -1.26
N VAL A 60 1.83 8.04 -0.52
CA VAL A 60 2.29 7.98 0.88
C VAL A 60 3.82 8.06 0.97
N ASN A 61 4.53 7.35 0.10
CA ASN A 61 6.01 7.42 0.06
C ASN A 61 6.50 8.82 -0.35
N GLU A 62 5.83 9.49 -1.28
CA GLU A 62 6.12 10.87 -1.65
C GLU A 62 5.83 11.85 -0.51
N MET A 63 4.73 11.64 0.23
CA MET A 63 4.42 12.42 1.44
C MET A 63 5.53 12.26 2.50
N VAL A 64 5.97 11.04 2.80
CA VAL A 64 7.09 10.75 3.72
C VAL A 64 8.35 11.47 3.26
N GLY A 65 8.74 11.29 1.99
CA GLY A 65 9.96 11.88 1.43
C GLY A 65 9.91 13.40 1.34
N THR A 66 8.73 13.99 1.14
CA THR A 66 8.55 15.44 1.12
C THR A 66 8.63 16.01 2.53
N LEU A 67 7.89 15.45 3.48
CA LEU A 67 7.93 15.87 4.88
C LEU A 67 9.33 15.70 5.47
N GLY A 68 10.03 14.61 5.15
CA GLY A 68 11.41 14.36 5.58
C GLY A 68 12.43 15.37 5.06
N LYS A 69 12.12 16.17 4.03
CA LYS A 69 12.98 17.29 3.59
C LYS A 69 12.83 18.55 4.47
N PHE A 70 11.77 18.64 5.26
CA PHE A 70 11.47 19.79 6.11
C PHE A 70 11.79 19.56 7.60
N ALA A 71 12.12 18.32 7.97
CA ALA A 71 12.56 17.93 9.32
C ALA A 71 14.09 17.97 9.43
#